data_AF-A0A496YMT8-F1
#
_entry.id   AF-A0A496YMT8-F1
#
_cell.length_a   1.000
_cell.length_b   1.000
_cell.length_c   1.000
_cell.angle_alpha   90.00
_cell.angle_beta   90.00
_cell.angle_gamma   90.00
#
_symmetry.space_group_name_H-M   'P 1'
#
loop_
_entity.id
_entity.type
_entity.pdbx_description
1 polymer ?
#
loop_
_entity_poly.entity_id
_entity_poly.type
_entity_poly.pdbx_seq_one_letter_code
_entity_poly.pdbx_strand_id
1 'polypeptide(L)'
;MFLSTSLYIALGIFALGLIYKVSSWFRYDFGPDSDKIKPLTRALAAARGIVLVLLSRKIITFLKVFLFEVLFQARSFRESPFCWLMHMFIFAGFVLLLLMHALDKLITSAVFVDYSPTLNPFLFLRNLFAALVLIGLGIAIYRRFIQKIPRLHTSPMDIFVIVILAIIAGSGVFLESVKITSYSRYTSMVEEYASFENEEGPKSLESYWVKEFDIVSPKVKGPFDPNVL
;
A
#
# COMPACT_ATOMS: atom_id res chain seq x y z
N MET A 1 6.03 6.28 -22.97
CA MET A 1 4.71 6.74 -23.46
C MET A 1 3.57 5.87 -22.93
N PHE A 2 3.58 4.54 -23.15
CA PHE A 2 2.53 3.64 -22.66
C PHE A 2 2.18 3.80 -21.18
N LEU A 3 3.17 3.73 -20.27
CA LEU A 3 2.95 3.86 -18.82
C LEU A 3 2.29 5.18 -18.41
N SER A 4 2.74 6.29 -18.96
CA SER A 4 2.18 7.61 -18.67
C SER A 4 0.74 7.72 -19.18
N THR A 5 0.48 7.27 -20.42
CA THR A 5 -0.86 7.26 -21.00
C THR A 5 -1.81 6.37 -20.19
N SER A 6 -1.39 5.15 -19.83
CA SER A 6 -2.22 4.24 -19.02
C SER A 6 -2.50 4.80 -17.63
N LEU A 7 -1.52 5.48 -17.02
CA LEU A 7 -1.70 6.14 -15.72
C LEU A 7 -2.78 7.23 -15.81
N TYR A 8 -2.70 8.12 -16.80
CA TYR A 8 -3.70 9.19 -16.95
C TYR A 8 -5.09 8.65 -17.27
N ILE A 9 -5.18 7.59 -18.08
CA ILE A 9 -6.47 6.91 -18.34
C ILE A 9 -7.04 6.33 -17.04
N ALA A 10 -6.23 5.61 -16.26
CA ALA A 10 -6.66 5.02 -14.99
C ALA A 10 -7.12 6.09 -14.00
N LEU A 11 -6.36 7.19 -13.87
CA LEU A 11 -6.74 8.33 -13.03
C LEU A 11 -8.03 8.99 -13.52
N GLY A 12 -8.21 9.13 -14.84
CA GLY A 12 -9.42 9.66 -15.45
C GLY A 12 -10.65 8.79 -15.14
N ILE A 13 -10.54 7.48 -15.33
CA ILE A 13 -11.61 6.52 -15.01
C ILE A 13 -11.95 6.57 -13.52
N PHE A 14 -10.92 6.58 -12.66
CA PHE A 14 -11.11 6.66 -11.21
C PHE A 14 -11.80 7.97 -10.81
N ALA A 15 -11.34 9.13 -11.29
CA ALA A 15 -11.89 10.42 -10.97
C ALA A 15 -13.34 10.59 -11.47
N LEU A 16 -13.61 10.20 -12.73
CA LEU A 16 -14.97 10.24 -13.29
C LEU A 16 -15.91 9.30 -12.55
N GLY A 17 -15.45 8.08 -12.23
CA GLY A 17 -16.22 7.11 -11.44
C GLY A 17 -16.53 7.63 -10.04
N LEU A 18 -15.55 8.27 -9.39
CA LEU A 18 -15.72 8.90 -8.08
C LEU A 18 -16.74 10.05 -8.15
N ILE A 19 -16.62 10.96 -9.12
CA ILE A 19 -17.56 12.07 -9.34
C ILE A 19 -18.97 11.52 -9.59
N TYR A 20 -19.10 10.49 -10.42
CA TYR A 20 -20.38 9.84 -10.70
C TYR A 20 -21.00 9.24 -9.42
N LYS A 21 -20.22 8.52 -8.61
CA LYS A 21 -20.68 7.93 -7.35
C LYS A 21 -21.05 8.99 -6.32
N VAL A 22 -20.23 10.00 -6.09
CA VAL A 22 -20.53 11.08 -5.13
C VAL A 22 -21.77 11.86 -5.56
N SER A 23 -21.91 12.18 -6.85
CA SER A 23 -23.10 12.87 -7.35
C SER A 23 -24.36 12.02 -7.27
N SER A 24 -24.26 10.68 -7.22
CA SER A 24 -25.43 9.82 -7.01
C SER A 24 -26.09 10.04 -5.64
N TRP A 25 -25.31 10.39 -4.61
CA TRP A 25 -25.81 10.67 -3.25
C TRP A 25 -26.73 11.90 -3.19
N PHE A 26 -26.58 12.84 -4.12
CA PHE A 26 -27.41 14.05 -4.18
C PHE A 26 -28.51 13.96 -5.23
N ARG A 27 -28.38 13.05 -6.21
CA ARG A 27 -29.32 12.90 -7.34
C ARG A 27 -30.46 11.94 -7.06
N TYR A 28 -30.19 10.84 -6.36
CA TYR A 28 -31.21 9.82 -6.08
C TYR A 28 -31.78 10.01 -4.67
N ASP A 29 -33.07 9.72 -4.51
CA ASP A 29 -33.75 9.67 -3.21
C ASP A 29 -34.35 8.28 -3.01
N PHE A 30 -34.32 7.80 -1.77
CA PHE A 30 -34.83 6.48 -1.38
C PHE A 30 -35.98 6.59 -0.38
N GLY A 31 -36.43 7.81 -0.06
CA GLY A 31 -37.52 8.07 0.88
C GLY A 31 -38.91 8.12 0.21
N PRO A 32 -39.97 7.61 0.87
CA PRO A 32 -41.34 7.67 0.34
C PRO A 32 -41.95 9.10 0.34
N ASP A 33 -41.41 10.03 1.14
CA ASP A 33 -41.95 11.39 1.34
C ASP A 33 -40.99 12.53 0.91
N SER A 34 -40.05 12.26 0.00
CA SER A 34 -39.17 13.32 -0.51
C SER A 34 -39.83 14.07 -1.67
N ASP A 35 -40.50 15.16 -1.34
CA ASP A 35 -40.85 16.18 -2.35
C ASP A 35 -39.59 16.65 -3.09
N LYS A 36 -39.77 17.18 -4.31
CA LYS A 36 -38.75 17.46 -5.36
C LYS A 36 -37.61 18.43 -4.96
N ILE A 37 -36.81 18.11 -3.95
CA ILE A 37 -35.64 18.91 -3.57
C ILE A 37 -34.58 18.78 -4.67
N LYS A 38 -34.20 19.92 -5.26
CA LYS A 38 -33.16 19.96 -6.30
C LYS A 38 -31.82 19.43 -5.76
N PRO A 39 -31.06 18.65 -6.54
CA PRO A 39 -29.76 18.11 -6.11
C PRO A 39 -28.78 19.15 -5.60
N LEU A 40 -28.76 20.34 -6.22
CA LEU A 40 -27.89 21.45 -5.81
C LEU A 40 -28.18 21.92 -4.38
N THR A 41 -29.45 21.98 -3.98
CA THR A 41 -29.84 22.38 -2.63
C THR A 41 -29.36 21.36 -1.60
N ARG A 42 -29.41 20.06 -1.93
CA ARG A 42 -28.88 18.98 -1.05
C ARG A 42 -27.37 19.09 -0.91
N ALA A 43 -26.65 19.35 -2.01
CA ALA A 43 -25.20 19.52 -2.00
C ALA A 43 -24.77 20.75 -1.17
N LEU A 44 -25.45 21.89 -1.35
CA LEU A 44 -25.18 23.10 -0.57
C LEU A 44 -25.48 22.92 0.92
N ALA A 45 -26.58 22.24 1.27
CA ALA A 45 -26.91 21.92 2.65
C ALA A 45 -25.84 21.01 3.29
N ALA A 46 -25.37 19.99 2.56
CA ALA A 46 -24.28 19.13 3.03
C ALA A 46 -22.98 19.92 3.24
N ALA A 47 -22.59 20.76 2.27
CA ALA A 47 -21.41 21.61 2.38
C ALA A 47 -21.48 22.55 3.59
N ARG A 48 -22.63 23.23 3.78
CA ARG A 48 -22.87 24.08 4.95
C ARG A 48 -22.77 23.30 6.26
N GLY A 49 -23.34 22.09 6.30
CA GLY A 49 -23.25 21.20 7.46
C GLY A 49 -21.80 20.84 7.80
N ILE A 50 -20.99 20.46 6.80
CA ILE A 50 -19.57 20.14 6.97
C ILE A 50 -18.82 21.35 7.55
N VAL A 51 -18.98 22.53 6.96
CA VAL A 51 -18.31 23.76 7.43
C VAL A 51 -18.68 24.08 8.88
N LEU A 52 -19.97 23.99 9.24
CA LEU A 52 -20.43 24.23 10.60
C LEU A 52 -19.87 23.23 11.60
N VAL A 53 -19.73 21.95 11.22
CA VAL A 53 -19.11 20.94 12.09
C VAL A 53 -17.63 21.26 12.32
N LEU A 54 -16.90 21.57 11.24
CA LEU A 54 -15.47 21.87 11.30
C LEU A 54 -15.15 23.09 12.17
N LEU A 55 -16.01 24.12 12.15
CA LEU A 55 -15.84 25.35 12.94
C LEU A 55 -16.39 25.26 14.38
N SER A 56 -17.00 24.14 14.76
CA SER A 56 -17.63 23.99 16.09
C SER A 56 -16.83 23.05 17.00
N ARG A 57 -17.15 23.03 18.30
CA ARG A 57 -16.63 22.02 19.24
C ARG A 57 -16.94 20.57 18.84
N LYS A 58 -17.87 20.35 17.90
CA LYS A 58 -18.16 19.01 17.34
C LYS A 58 -17.00 18.44 16.52
N ILE A 59 -16.02 19.25 16.12
CA ILE A 59 -14.79 18.76 15.48
C ILE A 59 -14.07 17.71 16.32
N ILE A 60 -14.11 17.82 17.66
CA ILE A 60 -13.48 16.85 18.56
C ILE A 60 -14.20 15.51 18.48
N THR A 61 -15.53 15.52 18.50
CA THR A 61 -16.35 14.31 18.33
C THR A 61 -16.12 13.70 16.95
N PHE A 62 -16.06 14.53 15.90
CA PHE A 62 -15.76 14.08 14.55
C PHE A 62 -14.38 13.42 14.46
N LEU A 63 -13.34 14.05 14.99
CA LEU A 63 -11.98 13.51 15.00
C LEU A 63 -11.92 12.19 15.78
N LYS A 64 -12.59 12.10 16.93
CA LYS A 64 -12.68 10.85 17.70
C LYS A 64 -13.35 9.74 16.88
N VAL A 65 -14.48 10.03 16.24
CA VAL A 65 -15.16 9.05 15.39
C VAL A 65 -14.28 8.65 14.20
N PHE A 66 -13.61 9.60 13.56
CA PHE A 66 -12.69 9.32 12.47
C PHE A 66 -11.54 8.41 12.91
N LEU A 67 -10.84 8.74 13.99
CA LEU A 67 -9.73 7.91 14.49
C LEU A 67 -10.21 6.51 14.89
N PHE A 68 -11.23 6.41 15.74
CA PHE A 68 -11.63 5.11 16.29
C PHE A 68 -12.47 4.28 15.33
N GLU A 69 -13.43 4.86 14.63
CA GLU A 69 -14.35 4.10 13.78
C GLU A 69 -13.84 3.95 12.34
N VAL A 70 -13.06 4.91 11.81
CA VAL A 70 -12.52 4.83 10.44
C VAL A 70 -11.12 4.21 10.43
N LEU A 71 -10.15 4.79 11.15
CA LEU A 71 -8.77 4.28 11.11
C LEU A 71 -8.60 2.98 11.89
N PHE A 72 -9.06 2.94 13.14
CA PHE A 72 -8.93 1.76 13.99
C PHE A 72 -10.10 0.79 13.87
N GLN A 73 -11.15 1.12 13.10
CA GLN A 73 -12.29 0.23 12.84
C GLN A 73 -12.87 -0.40 14.12
N ALA A 74 -13.01 0.38 15.20
CA ALA A 74 -13.35 -0.09 16.55
C ALA A 74 -14.70 -0.83 16.61
N ARG A 75 -15.66 -0.52 15.75
CA ARG A 75 -16.88 -1.33 15.59
C ARG A 75 -16.57 -2.76 15.20
N SER A 76 -15.72 -2.99 14.19
CA SER A 76 -15.34 -4.34 13.77
C SER A 76 -14.60 -5.09 14.87
N PHE A 77 -13.80 -4.40 15.68
CA PHE A 77 -13.11 -5.00 16.83
C PHE A 77 -14.10 -5.57 17.85
N ARG A 78 -15.14 -4.80 18.18
CA ARG A 78 -16.20 -5.21 19.12
C ARG A 78 -17.03 -6.40 18.61
N GLU A 79 -17.24 -6.49 17.30
CA GLU A 79 -18.01 -7.59 16.71
C GLU A 79 -17.20 -8.88 16.57
N SER A 80 -15.95 -8.80 16.09
CA SER A 80 -15.08 -9.95 15.92
C SER A 80 -13.60 -9.50 15.86
N PRO A 81 -12.81 -9.75 16.92
CA PRO A 81 -11.39 -9.40 16.94
C PRO A 81 -10.60 -10.03 15.80
N PHE A 82 -10.95 -11.25 15.39
CA PHE A 82 -10.29 -11.94 14.27
C PHE A 82 -10.63 -11.30 12.92
N CYS A 83 -11.88 -10.87 12.71
CA CYS A 83 -12.27 -10.12 11.51
C CYS A 83 -11.59 -8.75 11.45
N TRP A 84 -11.47 -8.11 12.61
CA TRP A 84 -10.77 -6.85 12.76
C TRP A 84 -9.28 -6.99 12.45
N LEU A 85 -8.61 -8.00 13.00
CA LEU A 85 -7.18 -8.22 12.77
C LEU A 85 -6.87 -8.38 11.27
N MET A 86 -7.67 -9.21 10.58
CA MET A 86 -7.60 -9.37 9.13
C MET A 86 -7.73 -8.03 8.38
N HIS A 87 -8.76 -7.23 8.71
CA HIS A 87 -8.95 -5.94 8.07
C HIS A 87 -7.84 -4.95 8.39
N MET A 88 -7.37 -4.89 9.63
CA MET A 88 -6.27 -3.99 10.01
C MET A 88 -4.97 -4.35 9.30
N PHE A 89 -4.68 -5.63 9.13
CA PHE A 89 -3.50 -6.09 8.40
C PHE A 89 -3.53 -5.67 6.92
N ILE A 90 -4.68 -5.84 6.25
CA ILE A 90 -4.85 -5.40 4.87
C ILE A 90 -4.85 -3.87 4.79
N PHE A 91 -5.71 -3.20 5.57
CA PHE A 91 -5.93 -1.75 5.51
C PHE A 91 -4.70 -0.96 5.94
N ALA A 92 -4.18 -1.20 7.15
CA ALA A 92 -3.03 -0.46 7.64
C ALA A 92 -1.77 -0.80 6.85
N GLY A 93 -1.54 -2.08 6.53
CA GLY A 93 -0.43 -2.49 5.68
C GLY A 93 -0.46 -1.80 4.31
N PHE A 94 -1.61 -1.79 3.64
CA PHE A 94 -1.75 -1.17 2.32
C PHE A 94 -1.63 0.36 2.38
N VAL A 95 -2.29 1.03 3.33
CA VAL A 95 -2.21 2.49 3.48
C VAL A 95 -0.78 2.93 3.79
N LEU A 96 -0.09 2.22 4.68
CA LEU A 96 1.29 2.56 5.01
C LEU A 96 2.25 2.28 3.84
N LEU A 97 2.04 1.22 3.05
CA LEU A 97 2.76 1.02 1.78
C LEU A 97 2.46 2.13 0.77
N LEU A 98 1.20 2.53 0.61
CA LEU A 98 0.83 3.61 -0.29
C LEU A 98 1.61 4.89 0.05
N LEU A 99 1.65 5.25 1.33
CA LEU A 99 2.35 6.45 1.80
C LEU A 99 3.88 6.35 1.67
N MET A 100 4.46 5.20 2.05
CA MET A 100 5.91 5.04 2.17
C MET A 100 6.61 4.47 0.92
N HIS A 101 5.87 3.80 0.04
CA HIS A 101 6.41 3.18 -1.15
C HIS A 101 5.91 3.85 -2.43
N ALA A 102 4.60 4.01 -2.60
CA ALA A 102 4.04 4.53 -3.85
C ALA A 102 4.08 6.06 -3.93
N LEU A 103 3.92 6.73 -2.79
CA LEU A 103 3.95 8.19 -2.65
C LEU A 103 5.21 8.68 -1.93
N ASP A 104 6.28 7.90 -1.96
CA ASP A 104 7.53 8.17 -1.26
C ASP A 104 8.07 9.58 -1.54
N LYS A 105 8.14 9.97 -2.82
CA LYS A 105 8.64 11.28 -3.29
C LYS A 105 7.76 12.47 -2.90
N LEU A 106 6.48 12.24 -2.65
CA LEU A 106 5.51 13.30 -2.35
C LEU A 106 5.29 13.46 -0.84
N ILE A 107 5.32 12.35 -0.10
CA ILE A 107 4.96 12.31 1.31
C ILE A 107 6.18 11.99 2.16
N THR A 108 6.87 10.89 1.89
CA THR A 108 7.86 10.36 2.85
C THR A 108 9.15 11.17 2.82
N SER A 109 9.66 11.53 1.65
CA SER A 109 10.82 12.41 1.51
C SER A 109 10.56 13.85 2.00
N ALA A 110 9.29 14.26 2.04
CA ALA A 110 8.91 15.57 2.58
C ALA A 110 8.86 15.59 4.12
N VAL A 111 8.59 14.43 4.74
CA VAL A 111 8.47 14.28 6.19
C VAL A 111 9.79 13.88 6.83
N PHE A 112 10.60 13.06 6.14
CA PHE A 112 11.87 12.53 6.64
C PHE A 112 13.03 13.05 5.79
N VAL A 113 13.91 13.85 6.40
CA VAL A 113 15.06 14.48 5.73
C VAL A 113 16.04 13.45 5.18
N ASP A 114 16.31 12.39 5.95
CA ASP A 114 17.25 11.32 5.58
C ASP A 114 16.54 10.08 5.02
N TYR A 115 15.44 10.28 4.28
CA TYR A 115 14.71 9.16 3.70
C TYR A 115 15.54 8.44 2.63
N SER A 116 15.89 7.19 2.91
CA SER A 116 16.41 6.27 1.90
C SER A 116 15.59 4.98 1.88
N PRO A 117 14.96 4.62 0.75
CA PRO A 117 14.09 3.45 0.65
C PRO A 117 14.80 2.11 0.86
N THR A 118 16.12 2.08 0.69
CA THR A 118 16.99 0.89 0.77
C THR A 118 17.70 0.76 2.11
N LEU A 119 17.61 1.77 2.99
CA LEU A 119 18.23 1.74 4.31
C LEU A 119 17.21 1.43 5.40
N ASN A 120 17.71 0.86 6.50
CA ASN A 120 16.92 0.74 7.72
C ASN A 120 16.76 2.13 8.37
N PRO A 121 15.56 2.44 8.92
CA PRO A 121 14.43 1.53 9.18
C PRO A 121 13.42 1.38 8.03
N PHE A 122 13.54 2.16 6.95
CA PHE A 122 12.52 2.25 5.90
C PHE A 122 12.38 0.97 5.07
N LEU A 123 13.50 0.31 4.76
CA LEU A 123 13.49 -1.00 4.10
C LEU A 123 12.70 -2.03 4.94
N PHE A 124 13.06 -2.16 6.22
CA PHE A 124 12.35 -3.04 7.14
C PHE A 124 10.86 -2.72 7.23
N LEU A 125 10.49 -1.45 7.40
CA LEU A 125 9.09 -1.05 7.53
C LEU A 125 8.28 -1.36 6.26
N ARG A 126 8.86 -1.14 5.06
CA ARG A 126 8.20 -1.48 3.80
C ARG A 126 7.94 -2.99 3.70
N ASN A 127 8.92 -3.80 4.12
CA ASN A 127 8.81 -5.26 4.08
C ASN A 127 7.82 -5.77 5.13
N LEU A 128 7.82 -5.15 6.32
CA LEU A 128 6.83 -5.42 7.36
C LEU A 128 5.42 -5.10 6.85
N PHE A 129 5.20 -3.96 6.22
CA PHE A 129 3.87 -3.58 5.75
C PHE A 129 3.40 -4.48 4.59
N ALA A 130 4.29 -4.89 3.69
CA ALA A 130 4.01 -5.91 2.68
C ALA A 130 3.61 -7.24 3.32
N ALA A 131 4.34 -7.68 4.35
CA ALA A 131 4.01 -8.89 5.10
C ALA A 131 2.64 -8.79 5.79
N LEU A 132 2.32 -7.65 6.40
CA LEU A 132 1.00 -7.42 7.00
C LEU A 132 -0.11 -7.59 5.96
N VAL A 133 0.03 -6.99 4.77
CA VAL A 133 -0.97 -7.15 3.69
C VAL A 133 -1.12 -8.61 3.29
N LEU A 134 -0.01 -9.34 3.09
CA LEU A 134 -0.04 -10.75 2.71
C LEU A 134 -0.66 -11.65 3.79
N ILE A 135 -0.33 -11.43 5.06
CA ILE A 135 -0.93 -12.18 6.18
C ILE A 135 -2.43 -11.89 6.27
N GLY A 136 -2.82 -10.61 6.19
CA GLY A 136 -4.22 -10.21 6.19
C GLY A 136 -5.00 -10.83 5.03
N LEU A 137 -4.40 -10.89 3.84
CA LEU A 137 -4.97 -11.53 2.66
C LEU A 137 -5.10 -13.05 2.82
N GLY A 138 -4.08 -13.70 3.40
CA GLY A 138 -4.13 -15.12 3.74
C GLY A 138 -5.27 -15.45 4.70
N ILE A 139 -5.46 -14.62 5.74
CA ILE A 139 -6.60 -14.75 6.66
C ILE A 139 -7.94 -14.54 5.91
N ALA A 140 -8.02 -13.58 4.99
CA ALA A 140 -9.22 -13.33 4.21
C ALA A 140 -9.60 -14.53 3.31
N ILE A 141 -8.61 -15.13 2.64
CA ILE A 141 -8.78 -16.33 1.82
C ILE A 141 -9.22 -17.51 2.70
N TYR A 142 -8.53 -17.73 3.82
CA TYR A 142 -8.87 -18.80 4.77
C TYR A 142 -10.31 -18.68 5.27
N ARG A 143 -10.72 -17.49 5.74
CA ARG A 143 -12.08 -17.28 6.25
C ARG A 143 -13.16 -17.47 5.20
N ARG A 144 -12.87 -17.08 3.96
CA ARG A 144 -13.85 -17.09 2.86
C ARG A 144 -14.03 -18.47 2.26
N PHE A 145 -12.94 -19.19 1.99
CA PHE A 145 -12.99 -20.44 1.23
C PHE A 145 -12.86 -21.69 2.10
N ILE A 146 -12.17 -21.61 3.23
CA ILE A 146 -11.88 -22.77 4.10
C ILE A 146 -12.86 -22.80 5.28
N GLN A 147 -12.92 -21.73 6.09
CA GLN A 147 -13.78 -21.69 7.28
C GLN A 147 -15.28 -21.62 6.94
N LYS A 148 -15.64 -21.17 5.73
CA LYS A 148 -17.02 -21.09 5.21
C LYS A 148 -18.01 -20.53 6.23
N ILE A 149 -17.70 -19.35 6.77
CA ILE A 149 -18.51 -18.72 7.82
C ILE A 149 -19.97 -18.55 7.33
N PRO A 150 -20.98 -19.11 8.02
CA PRO A 150 -22.35 -19.23 7.50
C PRO A 150 -23.07 -17.93 7.12
N ARG A 151 -22.57 -16.77 7.58
CA ARG A 151 -23.16 -15.44 7.34
C ARG A 151 -22.40 -14.61 6.30
N LEU A 152 -21.33 -15.13 5.71
CA LEU A 152 -20.51 -14.42 4.74
C LEU A 152 -20.96 -14.75 3.31
N HIS A 153 -21.84 -13.91 2.76
CA HIS A 153 -22.15 -13.94 1.33
C HIS A 153 -20.99 -13.30 0.56
N THR A 154 -20.37 -14.07 -0.34
CA THR A 154 -19.28 -13.58 -1.18
C THR A 154 -19.83 -12.99 -2.46
N SER A 155 -19.58 -11.70 -2.68
CA SER A 155 -19.88 -11.06 -3.96
C SER A 155 -18.73 -11.27 -4.96
N PRO A 156 -18.98 -11.26 -6.28
CA PRO A 156 -17.92 -11.27 -7.29
C PRO A 156 -16.92 -10.12 -7.12
N MET A 157 -17.38 -8.96 -6.63
CA MET A 157 -16.51 -7.80 -6.35
C MET A 157 -15.55 -8.09 -5.20
N ASP A 158 -15.97 -8.85 -4.19
CA ASP A 158 -15.09 -9.24 -3.09
C ASP A 158 -13.94 -10.12 -3.59
N ILE A 159 -14.26 -11.07 -4.49
CA ILE A 159 -13.26 -11.96 -5.11
C ILE A 159 -12.30 -11.13 -5.94
N PHE A 160 -12.82 -10.21 -6.76
CA PHE A 160 -11.99 -9.31 -7.56
C PHE A 160 -10.99 -8.53 -6.70
N VAL A 161 -11.43 -7.95 -5.58
CA VAL A 161 -10.55 -7.20 -4.65
C VAL A 161 -9.48 -8.11 -4.04
N ILE A 162 -9.83 -9.33 -3.63
CA ILE A 162 -8.85 -10.29 -3.09
C ILE A 162 -7.80 -10.64 -4.14
N VAL A 163 -8.23 -10.93 -5.36
CA VAL A 163 -7.32 -11.33 -6.46
C VAL A 163 -6.40 -10.18 -6.86
N ILE A 164 -6.92 -8.97 -7.05
CA ILE A 164 -6.08 -7.84 -7.47
C ILE A 164 -5.07 -7.46 -6.37
N LEU A 165 -5.47 -7.51 -5.10
CA LEU A 165 -4.53 -7.30 -3.98
C LEU A 165 -3.48 -8.39 -3.91
N ALA A 166 -3.84 -9.66 -4.15
CA ALA A 166 -2.88 -10.78 -4.21
C ALA A 166 -1.83 -10.54 -5.30
N ILE A 167 -2.27 -10.14 -6.49
CA ILE A 167 -1.39 -9.88 -7.63
C ILE A 167 -0.47 -8.70 -7.32
N ILE A 168 -1.00 -7.57 -6.84
CA ILE A 168 -0.21 -6.37 -6.56
C ILE A 168 0.83 -6.64 -5.45
N ALA A 169 0.39 -7.15 -4.30
CA ALA A 169 1.29 -7.39 -3.17
C ALA A 169 2.29 -8.51 -3.47
N GLY A 170 1.81 -9.62 -4.06
CA GLY A 170 2.65 -10.76 -4.42
C GLY A 170 3.68 -10.44 -5.49
N SER A 171 3.29 -9.71 -6.54
CA SER A 171 4.25 -9.26 -7.57
C SER A 171 5.29 -8.28 -7.03
N GLY A 172 4.90 -7.41 -6.08
CA GLY A 172 5.83 -6.51 -5.41
C GLY A 172 6.93 -7.24 -4.63
N VAL A 173 6.53 -8.19 -3.77
CA VAL A 173 7.48 -9.01 -2.99
C VAL A 173 8.34 -9.88 -3.90
N PHE A 174 7.73 -10.52 -4.91
CA PHE A 174 8.48 -11.32 -5.90
C PHE A 174 9.54 -10.48 -6.63
N LEU A 175 9.17 -9.28 -7.09
CA LEU A 175 10.10 -8.36 -7.75
C LEU A 175 11.25 -7.96 -6.81
N GLU A 176 10.98 -7.75 -5.52
CA GLU A 176 12.02 -7.47 -4.53
C GLU A 176 12.98 -8.65 -4.37
N SER A 177 12.46 -9.87 -4.24
CA SER A 177 13.29 -11.09 -4.17
C SER A 177 14.19 -11.26 -5.38
N VAL A 178 13.67 -11.01 -6.59
CA VAL A 178 14.45 -11.10 -7.84
C VAL A 178 15.53 -10.01 -7.92
N LYS A 179 15.29 -8.83 -7.35
CA LYS A 179 16.29 -7.75 -7.35
C LYS A 179 17.51 -8.08 -6.48
N ILE A 180 17.32 -8.83 -5.39
CA ILE A 180 18.41 -9.18 -4.46
C ILE A 180 19.51 -9.99 -5.18
N THR A 181 19.13 -10.96 -6.01
CA THR A 181 20.08 -11.83 -6.74
C THR A 181 20.53 -11.25 -8.08
N SER A 182 20.07 -10.04 -8.44
CA SER A 182 20.27 -9.46 -9.77
C SER A 182 21.62 -8.75 -9.89
N TYR A 183 22.49 -9.27 -10.76
CA TYR A 183 23.75 -8.61 -11.08
C TYR A 183 23.58 -7.18 -11.61
N SER A 184 22.57 -6.94 -12.46
CA SER A 184 22.31 -5.59 -12.97
C SER A 184 21.97 -4.60 -11.86
N ARG A 185 21.24 -5.03 -10.82
CA ARG A 185 20.94 -4.17 -9.68
C ARG A 185 22.15 -3.91 -8.82
N TYR A 186 22.96 -4.95 -8.58
CA TYR A 186 24.25 -4.80 -7.93
C TYR A 186 25.13 -3.77 -8.65
N THR A 187 25.31 -3.88 -9.97
CA THR A 187 26.14 -2.95 -10.75
C THR A 187 25.63 -1.52 -10.65
N SER A 188 24.31 -1.29 -10.78
CA SER A 188 23.76 0.06 -10.63
C SER A 188 24.02 0.65 -9.23
N MET A 189 23.94 -0.17 -8.17
CA MET A 189 24.23 0.30 -6.81
C MET A 189 25.70 0.61 -6.61
N VAL A 190 26.60 -0.21 -7.17
CA VAL A 190 28.04 0.05 -7.13
C VAL A 190 28.39 1.34 -7.86
N GLU A 191 27.85 1.55 -9.06
CA GLU A 191 28.09 2.77 -9.84
C GLU A 191 27.56 4.03 -9.15
N GLU A 192 26.42 3.93 -8.47
CA GLU A 192 25.78 5.08 -7.82
C GLU A 192 26.40 5.42 -6.46
N TYR A 193 26.82 4.41 -5.68
CA TYR A 193 27.18 4.60 -4.27
C TYR A 193 28.61 4.21 -3.90
N ALA A 194 29.27 3.32 -4.64
CA ALA A 194 30.59 2.84 -4.25
C ALA A 194 31.69 3.82 -4.68
N SER A 195 32.61 4.09 -3.78
CA SER A 195 33.87 4.78 -4.06
C SER A 195 35.01 3.85 -3.66
N PHE A 196 35.78 3.37 -4.63
CA PHE A 196 36.90 2.47 -4.39
C PHE A 196 38.21 3.25 -4.37
N GLU A 197 39.03 3.03 -3.35
CA GLU A 197 40.38 3.63 -3.25
C GLU A 197 41.43 2.82 -4.05
N ASN A 198 41.16 1.54 -4.30
CA ASN A 198 42.07 0.60 -4.97
C ASN A 198 41.35 -0.22 -6.06
N GLU A 199 42.12 -0.79 -6.99
CA GLU A 199 41.59 -1.62 -8.08
C GLU A 199 41.02 -2.97 -7.62
N GLU A 200 41.36 -3.40 -6.40
CA GLU A 200 40.87 -4.67 -5.81
C GLU A 200 39.48 -4.56 -5.16
N GLY A 201 39.10 -3.36 -4.70
CA GLY A 201 37.83 -3.10 -4.02
C GLY A 201 36.59 -3.60 -4.76
N PRO A 202 36.44 -3.35 -6.09
CA PRO A 202 35.31 -3.86 -6.86
C PRO A 202 35.20 -5.38 -6.85
N LYS A 203 36.34 -6.09 -6.97
CA LYS A 203 36.36 -7.56 -7.04
C LYS A 203 36.08 -8.20 -5.68
N SER A 204 36.62 -7.61 -4.61
CA SER A 204 36.32 -8.04 -3.24
C SER A 204 34.84 -7.86 -2.92
N LEU A 205 34.29 -6.68 -3.19
CA LEU A 205 32.87 -6.40 -2.98
C LEU A 205 31.98 -7.35 -3.80
N GLU A 206 32.30 -7.59 -5.07
CA GLU A 206 31.51 -8.51 -5.90
C GLU A 206 31.55 -9.94 -5.33
N SER A 207 32.72 -10.39 -4.88
CA SER A 207 32.89 -11.72 -4.26
C SER A 207 32.10 -11.86 -2.96
N TYR A 208 32.11 -10.83 -2.11
CA TYR A 208 31.29 -10.77 -0.89
C TYR A 208 29.80 -10.88 -1.20
N TRP A 209 29.33 -10.13 -2.19
CA TRP A 209 27.92 -10.11 -2.56
C TRP A 209 27.44 -11.41 -3.23
N VAL A 210 28.29 -12.08 -4.01
CA VAL A 210 27.99 -13.43 -4.51
C VAL A 210 27.90 -14.45 -3.38
N LYS A 211 28.75 -14.31 -2.34
CA LYS A 211 28.77 -15.24 -1.21
C LYS A 211 27.60 -15.06 -0.25
N GLU A 212 27.31 -13.82 0.16
CA GLU A 212 26.35 -13.53 1.23
C GLU A 212 24.92 -13.26 0.71
N PHE A 213 24.77 -12.87 -0.56
CA PHE A 213 23.47 -12.48 -1.14
C PHE A 213 23.10 -13.25 -2.42
N ASP A 214 23.85 -14.30 -2.77
CA ASP A 214 23.59 -15.18 -3.92
C ASP A 214 23.40 -14.44 -5.26
N ILE A 215 24.15 -13.36 -5.46
CA ILE A 215 24.13 -12.64 -6.74
C ILE A 215 24.66 -13.54 -7.86
N VAL A 216 23.93 -13.57 -8.97
CA VAL A 216 24.34 -14.33 -10.17
C VAL A 216 25.31 -13.49 -11.00
N SER A 217 26.58 -13.45 -10.57
CA SER A 217 27.63 -12.72 -11.29
C SER A 217 28.10 -13.47 -12.56
N PRO A 218 28.35 -12.74 -13.68
CA PRO A 218 29.05 -13.28 -14.83
C PRO A 218 30.59 -13.27 -14.69
N LYS A 219 31.16 -12.53 -13.73
CA LYS A 219 32.61 -12.29 -13.62
C LYS A 219 33.28 -13.14 -12.54
N VAL A 220 32.60 -13.42 -11.44
CA VAL A 220 33.15 -14.15 -10.30
C VAL A 220 32.23 -15.31 -9.91
N LYS A 221 32.82 -16.46 -9.59
CA LYS A 221 32.12 -17.63 -9.06
C LYS A 221 32.97 -18.23 -7.96
N GLY A 222 32.31 -18.63 -6.88
CA GLY A 222 32.98 -19.27 -5.75
C GLY A 222 33.63 -20.61 -6.12
N PRO A 223 34.45 -21.17 -5.22
CA PRO A 223 34.71 -20.71 -3.85
C PRO A 223 35.64 -19.47 -3.78
N PHE A 224 35.43 -18.62 -2.77
CA PHE A 224 36.24 -17.42 -2.51
C PHE A 224 37.13 -17.60 -1.28
N ASP A 225 38.37 -17.11 -1.36
CA ASP A 225 39.32 -17.10 -0.23
C ASP A 225 38.86 -16.08 0.83
N PRO A 226 38.90 -16.40 2.15
CA PRO A 226 38.58 -15.47 3.22
C PRO A 226 39.33 -14.14 3.15
N ASN A 227 40.53 -14.10 2.57
CA ASN A 227 41.34 -12.89 2.45
C ASN A 227 40.88 -11.95 1.31
N VAL A 228 39.98 -12.42 0.43
CA VAL A 228 39.41 -11.65 -0.69
C VAL A 228 38.04 -11.05 -0.32
N LEU A 229 37.42 -11.55 0.76
CA LEU A 229 36.09 -11.16 1.24
C LEU A 229 36.12 -9.96 2.19
#